data_AF-A0A938SKK4-F1
#
_entry.id   AF-A0A938SKK4-F1
#
_cell.length_a   1.000
_cell.length_b   1.000
_cell.length_c   1.000
_cell.angle_alpha   90.00
_cell.angle_beta   90.00
_cell.angle_gamma   90.00
#
_symmetry.space_group_name_H-M   'P 1'
#
loop_
_entity.id
_entity.type
_entity.pdbx_description
1 polymer ?
#
loop_
_entity_poly.entity_id
_entity_poly.type
_entity_poly.pdbx_seq_one_letter_code
_entity_poly.pdbx_strand_id
1 'polypeptide(L)'
;MKPTSGLNILPKPQKVTLHSGSVPRSRFRTLAVSGPLSAALMKHVRQFAQRYELALSAGEGAESHSCATVRFEPSPCPMGPQGSILIRVNPAASVQHPEGYVLRVGEQTVLDAAEERGLFYGLQTLHQLLDRATAIPRCTIEDWPALALRGFYFDLTRQVPTTDFLRRIVDRLAAVKINLLMIQYREFFPYEGFPLIVSEAAYTRKEFADFVRYAAERHVQVAPLLQSLSFQEHILRAQAYAHLR
;
A
#
# COMPACT_ATOMS: atom_id res chain seq x y z
N MET A 1 -7.99 -9.00 27.78
CA MET A 1 -7.77 -7.64 27.24
C MET A 1 -9.12 -6.99 26.99
N LYS A 2 -9.44 -5.87 27.65
CA LYS A 2 -10.69 -5.14 27.38
C LYS A 2 -10.65 -4.56 25.95
N PRO A 3 -11.71 -4.71 25.13
CA PRO A 3 -11.75 -4.12 23.79
C PRO A 3 -11.76 -2.60 23.94
N THR A 4 -10.63 -1.97 23.63
CA THR A 4 -10.37 -0.55 23.94
C THR A 4 -10.81 0.40 22.83
N SER A 5 -11.55 -0.03 21.82
CA SER A 5 -12.01 0.87 20.76
C SER A 5 -13.09 0.20 19.93
N GLY A 6 -14.26 0.82 19.79
CA GLY A 6 -15.33 0.39 18.86
C GLY A 6 -14.95 0.49 17.37
N LEU A 7 -13.67 0.65 17.05
CA LEU A 7 -13.14 0.71 15.69
C LEU A 7 -12.41 -0.60 15.36
N ASN A 8 -12.98 -1.38 14.43
CA ASN A 8 -12.39 -2.64 13.94
C ASN A 8 -11.41 -2.36 12.79
N ILE A 9 -10.21 -1.90 13.16
CA ILE A 9 -9.10 -1.61 12.24
C ILE A 9 -7.98 -2.65 12.44
N LEU A 10 -7.46 -3.19 11.34
CA LEU A 10 -6.37 -4.16 11.31
C LEU A 10 -5.24 -3.68 10.39
N PRO A 11 -3.97 -3.65 10.82
CA PRO A 11 -3.51 -3.84 12.20
C PRO A 11 -4.07 -2.79 13.15
N LYS A 12 -4.06 -3.08 14.46
CA LYS A 12 -4.49 -2.12 15.48
C LYS A 12 -3.57 -0.90 15.44
N PRO A 13 -4.10 0.33 15.26
CA PRO A 13 -3.27 1.52 15.25
C PRO A 13 -2.58 1.77 16.60
N GLN A 14 -1.44 2.46 16.57
CA GLN A 14 -0.68 2.80 17.78
C GLN A 14 -1.48 3.63 18.77
N LYS A 15 -2.16 4.68 18.29
CA LYS A 15 -2.99 5.56 19.12
C LYS A 15 -4.33 5.81 18.44
N VAL A 16 -5.41 5.66 19.20
CA VAL A 16 -6.78 5.96 18.77
C VAL A 16 -7.48 6.74 19.89
N THR A 17 -7.88 7.97 19.58
CA THR A 17 -8.67 8.83 20.46
C THR A 17 -10.07 8.96 19.88
N LEU A 18 -11.08 8.46 20.60
CA LEU A 18 -12.48 8.59 20.20
C LEU A 18 -13.05 9.92 20.71
N HIS A 19 -13.85 10.58 19.88
CA HIS A 19 -14.56 11.81 20.18
C HIS A 19 -16.07 11.56 20.17
N SER A 20 -16.85 12.47 20.77
CA SER A 20 -18.30 12.34 20.81
C SER A 20 -18.93 12.43 19.42
N GLY A 21 -19.80 11.48 19.10
CA GLY A 21 -20.59 11.44 17.86
C GLY A 21 -19.96 10.65 16.72
N SER A 22 -20.65 10.63 15.59
CA SER A 22 -20.23 9.90 14.38
C SER A 22 -20.50 10.71 13.12
N VAL A 23 -19.76 10.40 12.06
CA VAL A 23 -19.92 10.97 10.73
C VAL A 23 -20.56 9.93 9.82
N PRO A 24 -21.77 10.16 9.27
CA PRO A 24 -22.37 9.26 8.30
C PRO A 24 -21.47 9.11 7.07
N ARG A 25 -21.31 7.88 6.55
CA ARG A 25 -20.49 7.65 5.34
C ARG A 25 -21.02 8.46 4.15
N SER A 26 -22.33 8.67 4.06
CA SER A 26 -22.98 9.45 3.01
C SER A 26 -22.59 10.94 2.99
N ARG A 27 -21.95 11.44 4.07
CA ARG A 27 -21.40 12.80 4.13
C ARG A 27 -20.15 12.94 3.26
N PHE A 28 -19.39 11.86 3.04
CA PHE A 28 -18.21 11.89 2.18
C PHE A 28 -18.62 11.97 0.72
N ARG A 29 -18.41 13.13 0.10
CA ARG A 29 -18.76 13.41 -1.31
C ARG A 29 -17.57 13.81 -2.15
N THR A 30 -16.60 14.46 -1.53
CA THR A 30 -15.43 15.00 -2.23
C THR A 30 -14.14 14.50 -1.59
N LEU A 31 -13.13 14.35 -2.43
CA LEU A 31 -11.76 14.05 -2.03
C LEU A 31 -10.87 15.17 -2.58
N ALA A 32 -10.19 15.88 -1.69
CA ALA A 32 -9.24 16.92 -2.04
C ALA A 32 -7.82 16.44 -1.75
N VAL A 33 -6.89 16.83 -2.61
CA VAL A 33 -5.46 16.58 -2.44
C VAL A 33 -4.74 17.92 -2.36
N SER A 34 -3.85 18.07 -1.38
CA SER A 34 -3.00 19.25 -1.24
C SER A 34 -1.52 18.87 -1.34
N GLY A 35 -0.81 19.60 -2.21
CA GLY A 35 0.61 19.41 -2.51
C GLY A 35 0.88 18.49 -3.70
N PRO A 36 2.10 18.53 -4.26
CA PRO A 36 2.51 17.61 -5.31
C PRO A 36 2.60 16.19 -4.73
N LEU A 37 1.84 15.27 -5.29
CA LEU A 37 1.93 13.84 -4.99
C LEU A 37 2.53 13.09 -6.20
N SER A 38 3.28 12.03 -5.94
CA SER A 38 3.78 11.15 -6.99
C SER A 38 2.65 10.55 -7.83
N ALA A 39 2.95 10.23 -9.09
CA ALA A 39 1.99 9.58 -9.98
C ALA A 39 1.48 8.24 -9.42
N ALA A 40 2.33 7.50 -8.70
CA ALA A 40 1.98 6.24 -8.06
C ALA A 40 0.95 6.45 -6.94
N LEU A 41 1.17 7.42 -6.03
CA LEU A 41 0.20 7.71 -4.97
C LEU A 41 -1.11 8.28 -5.55
N MET A 42 -1.03 9.18 -6.55
CA MET A 42 -2.23 9.72 -7.21
C MET A 42 -3.07 8.63 -7.89
N LYS A 43 -2.45 7.56 -8.42
CA LYS A 43 -3.18 6.40 -8.93
C LYS A 43 -4.04 5.75 -7.85
N HIS A 44 -3.49 5.53 -6.65
CA HIS A 44 -4.24 4.98 -5.51
C HIS A 44 -5.32 5.94 -5.00
N VAL A 45 -5.05 7.24 -4.95
CA VAL A 45 -6.04 8.26 -4.59
C VAL A 45 -7.21 8.27 -5.58
N ARG A 46 -6.95 8.19 -6.88
CA ARG A 46 -8.00 8.08 -7.91
C ARG A 46 -8.81 6.79 -7.77
N GLN A 47 -8.15 5.65 -7.53
CA GLN A 47 -8.82 4.38 -7.30
C GLN A 47 -9.70 4.40 -6.04
N PHE A 48 -9.21 5.03 -4.97
CA PHE A 48 -9.98 5.27 -3.75
C PHE A 48 -11.20 6.13 -4.03
N ALA A 49 -11.03 7.26 -4.72
CA ALA A 49 -12.13 8.15 -5.08
C ALA A 49 -13.19 7.43 -5.93
N GLN A 50 -12.75 6.65 -6.93
CA GLN A 50 -13.64 5.87 -7.79
C GLN A 50 -14.42 4.81 -7.00
N ARG A 51 -13.74 4.03 -6.13
CA ARG A 51 -14.37 2.97 -5.32
C ARG A 51 -15.48 3.51 -4.42
N TYR A 52 -15.29 4.71 -3.87
CA TYR A 52 -16.22 5.32 -2.93
C TYR A 52 -17.10 6.41 -3.55
N GLU A 53 -17.10 6.54 -4.89
CA GLU A 53 -17.90 7.52 -5.63
C GLU A 53 -17.68 8.97 -5.13
N LEU A 54 -16.43 9.32 -4.84
CA LEU A 54 -16.03 10.65 -4.39
C LEU A 54 -15.58 11.51 -5.58
N ALA A 55 -16.08 12.74 -5.65
CA ALA A 55 -15.60 13.71 -6.62
C ALA A 55 -14.21 14.19 -6.23
N LEU A 56 -13.22 13.92 -7.08
CA LEU A 56 -11.83 14.34 -6.86
C LEU A 56 -11.66 15.81 -7.27
N SER A 57 -11.44 16.69 -6.30
CA SER A 57 -11.02 18.06 -6.55
C SER A 57 -9.51 18.15 -6.36
N ALA A 58 -8.75 18.19 -7.45
CA ALA A 58 -7.35 18.59 -7.38
C ALA A 58 -7.31 20.09 -7.05
N GLY A 59 -6.58 20.47 -5.98
CA GLY A 59 -6.25 21.88 -5.79
C GLY A 59 -5.57 22.40 -7.06
N GLU A 60 -5.97 23.58 -7.53
CA GLU A 60 -5.46 24.15 -8.78
C GLU A 60 -3.93 24.08 -8.86
N GLY A 61 -3.48 23.39 -9.90
CA GLY A 61 -2.08 23.17 -10.25
C GLY A 61 -2.07 22.57 -11.64
N ALA A 62 -2.43 23.40 -12.62
CA ALA A 62 -2.44 23.09 -14.03
C ALA A 62 -1.06 22.61 -14.51
N GLU A 63 -1.07 21.73 -15.50
CA GLU A 63 0.12 21.21 -16.15
C GLU A 63 0.98 22.31 -16.80
N SER A 64 2.28 22.02 -16.78
CA SER A 64 3.28 22.30 -17.82
C SER A 64 4.14 23.58 -17.81
N HIS A 65 5.44 23.29 -17.62
CA HIS A 65 6.64 23.98 -18.12
C HIS A 65 7.27 25.15 -17.32
N SER A 66 8.59 25.00 -17.20
CA SER A 66 9.62 25.88 -16.64
C SER A 66 9.87 25.79 -15.13
N CYS A 67 11.15 25.54 -14.86
CA CYS A 67 11.80 25.55 -13.56
C CYS A 67 11.68 26.94 -12.94
N ALA A 68 10.72 27.11 -12.03
CA ALA A 68 10.68 28.24 -11.11
C ALA A 68 10.43 27.67 -9.72
N THR A 69 11.36 27.90 -8.81
CA THR A 69 11.28 27.50 -7.41
C THR A 69 10.15 28.26 -6.72
N VAL A 70 8.93 27.71 -6.75
CA VAL A 70 7.80 28.25 -6.00
C VAL A 70 8.00 27.88 -4.53
N ARG A 71 8.43 28.86 -3.73
CA ARG A 71 8.39 28.74 -2.27
C ARG A 71 6.93 28.67 -1.84
N PHE A 72 6.50 27.50 -1.38
CA PHE A 72 5.25 27.34 -0.65
C PHE A 72 5.43 27.92 0.75
N GLU A 73 4.87 29.09 1.00
CA GLU A 73 4.56 29.48 2.38
C GLU A 73 3.40 28.60 2.89
N PRO A 74 3.44 28.15 4.16
CA PRO A 74 2.39 27.35 4.75
C PRO A 74 1.16 28.24 5.02
N SER A 75 0.42 28.56 3.97
CA SER A 75 -0.89 29.18 4.12
C SER A 75 -1.84 28.17 4.77
N PRO A 76 -2.63 28.55 5.79
CA PRO A 76 -3.67 27.69 6.33
C PRO A 76 -4.66 27.38 5.20
N CYS A 77 -4.61 26.14 4.72
CA CYS A 77 -5.40 25.68 3.59
C CYS A 77 -6.89 26.01 3.85
N PRO A 78 -7.60 26.69 2.93
CA PRO A 78 -8.99 27.05 3.12
C PRO A 78 -9.78 25.76 3.36
N MET A 79 -10.46 25.74 4.50
CA MET A 79 -11.29 24.66 5.00
C MET A 79 -12.10 24.01 3.85
N GLY A 80 -11.85 22.73 3.58
CA GLY A 80 -12.64 21.98 2.59
C GLY A 80 -14.14 22.02 2.94
N PRO A 81 -15.04 22.00 1.94
CA PRO A 81 -16.48 22.06 2.18
C PRO A 81 -16.94 20.91 3.08
N GLN A 82 -18.03 21.12 3.83
CA GLN A 82 -18.57 20.11 4.75
C GLN A 82 -18.76 18.75 4.04
N GLY A 83 -18.06 17.71 4.51
CA GLY A 83 -18.11 16.38 3.90
C GLY A 83 -16.98 16.04 2.92
N SER A 84 -15.91 16.84 2.88
CA SER A 84 -14.68 16.51 2.15
C SER A 84 -13.71 15.65 2.97
N ILE A 85 -13.02 14.74 2.30
CA ILE A 85 -11.77 14.14 2.79
C ILE A 85 -10.61 14.94 2.20
N LEU A 86 -9.70 15.44 3.03
CA LEU A 86 -8.46 16.09 2.59
C LEU A 86 -7.28 15.13 2.81
N ILE A 87 -6.50 14.88 1.76
CA ILE A 87 -5.24 14.16 1.81
C ILE A 87 -4.11 15.16 1.56
N ARG A 88 -3.13 15.22 2.46
CA ARG A 88 -1.99 16.13 2.28
C ARG A 88 -0.70 15.60 2.89
N VAL A 89 0.40 15.86 2.20
CA VAL A 89 1.73 15.74 2.80
C VAL A 89 1.95 16.95 3.69
N ASN A 90 2.28 16.70 4.96
CA ASN A 90 2.56 17.72 5.95
C ASN A 90 3.86 17.38 6.69
N PRO A 91 5.00 18.01 6.33
CA PRO A 91 6.28 17.79 7.00
C PRO A 91 6.24 18.07 8.51
N ALA A 92 5.30 18.90 8.97
CA ALA A 92 5.09 19.21 10.39
C ALA A 92 4.03 18.32 11.06
N ALA A 93 3.71 17.14 10.49
CA ALA A 93 2.78 16.18 11.11
C ALA A 93 3.28 15.72 12.49
N SER A 94 2.37 15.39 13.42
CA SER A 94 2.75 14.91 14.76
C SER A 94 3.49 13.57 14.73
N VAL A 95 3.21 12.75 13.71
CA VAL A 95 3.91 11.50 13.45
C VAL A 95 4.96 11.71 12.37
N GLN A 96 6.23 11.65 12.77
CA GLN A 96 7.40 11.88 11.91
C GLN A 96 7.97 10.59 11.31
N HIS A 97 7.28 9.45 11.48
CA HIS A 97 7.71 8.19 10.88
C HIS A 97 7.39 8.19 9.38
N PRO A 98 8.27 7.69 8.49
CA PRO A 98 8.03 7.70 7.04
C PRO A 98 6.82 6.86 6.57
N GLU A 99 6.46 5.82 7.32
CA GLU A 99 5.21 5.03 7.13
C GLU A 99 4.05 5.52 8.01
N GLY A 100 4.27 6.57 8.79
CA GLY A 100 3.33 7.04 9.79
C GLY A 100 2.37 8.09 9.25
N TYR A 101 1.18 8.14 9.84
CA TYR A 101 0.14 9.07 9.45
C TYR A 101 -0.76 9.45 10.62
N VAL A 102 -1.50 10.53 10.43
CA VAL A 102 -2.52 11.04 11.33
C VAL A 102 -3.83 11.16 10.54
N LEU A 103 -4.84 10.40 10.95
CA LEU A 103 -6.18 10.45 10.37
C LEU A 103 -7.14 11.06 11.41
N ARG A 104 -7.72 12.21 11.08
CA ARG A 104 -8.77 12.85 11.88
C ARG A 104 -10.10 12.68 11.16
N VAL A 105 -11.09 12.11 11.85
CA VAL A 105 -12.47 11.96 11.37
C VAL A 105 -13.37 12.82 12.24
N GLY A 106 -14.00 13.83 11.64
CA GLY A 106 -14.82 14.80 12.36
C GLY A 106 -15.67 15.65 11.41
N GLU A 107 -15.87 16.92 11.76
CA GLU A 107 -16.53 17.88 10.86
C GLU A 107 -15.77 18.03 9.54
N GLN A 108 -14.44 17.99 9.66
CA GLN A 108 -13.49 17.82 8.57
C GLN A 108 -12.79 16.47 8.75
N THR A 109 -12.59 15.76 7.64
CA THR A 109 -11.80 14.54 7.64
C THR A 109 -10.49 14.79 6.91
N VAL A 110 -9.38 14.59 7.62
CA VAL A 110 -8.04 14.92 7.14
C VAL A 110 -7.11 13.74 7.37
N LEU A 111 -6.42 13.34 6.31
CA LEU A 111 -5.31 12.40 6.35
C LEU A 111 -4.00 13.15 6.11
N ASP A 112 -3.20 13.23 7.17
CA ASP A 112 -1.89 13.87 7.21
C ASP A 112 -0.78 12.83 7.32
N ALA A 113 0.33 13.02 6.62
CA ALA A 113 1.56 12.28 6.87
C ALA A 113 2.78 13.14 6.55
N ALA A 114 3.90 12.86 7.20
CA ALA A 114 5.18 13.51 6.89
C ALA A 114 5.68 13.15 5.48
N GLU A 115 5.38 11.92 5.03
CA GLU A 115 5.78 11.39 3.71
C GLU A 115 4.62 10.68 3.00
N GLU A 116 4.72 10.56 1.68
CA GLU A 116 3.71 9.89 0.83
C GLU A 116 3.41 8.45 1.23
N ARG A 117 4.43 7.71 1.69
CA ARG A 117 4.27 6.32 2.13
C ARG A 117 3.34 6.23 3.35
N GLY A 118 3.36 7.22 4.24
CA GLY A 118 2.39 7.35 5.32
C GLY A 118 0.97 7.58 4.81
N LEU A 119 0.79 8.42 3.77
CA LEU A 119 -0.52 8.63 3.14
C LEU A 119 -1.07 7.33 2.53
N PHE A 120 -0.22 6.54 1.88
CA PHE A 120 -0.62 5.24 1.34
C PHE A 120 -1.19 4.33 2.43
N TYR A 121 -0.53 4.19 3.59
CA TYR A 121 -1.04 3.37 4.68
C TYR A 121 -2.26 3.98 5.38
N GLY A 122 -2.34 5.30 5.43
CA GLY A 122 -3.52 6.02 5.88
C GLY A 122 -4.75 5.75 5.02
N LEU A 123 -4.57 5.67 3.69
CA LEU A 123 -5.62 5.26 2.75
C LEU A 123 -6.11 3.83 3.05
N GLN A 124 -5.23 2.90 3.44
CA GLN A 124 -5.64 1.54 3.83
C GLN A 124 -6.54 1.54 5.08
N THR A 125 -6.26 2.43 6.02
CA THR A 125 -7.12 2.60 7.19
C THR A 125 -8.45 3.25 6.82
N LEU A 126 -8.45 4.26 5.94
CA LEU A 126 -9.68 4.85 5.40
C LEU A 126 -10.54 3.83 4.66
N HIS A 127 -9.95 2.95 3.86
CA HIS A 127 -10.65 1.84 3.21
C HIS A 127 -11.40 0.98 4.24
N GLN A 128 -10.73 0.60 5.33
CA GLN A 128 -11.35 -0.21 6.37
C GLN A 128 -12.47 0.50 7.12
N LEU A 129 -12.36 1.81 7.32
CA LEU A 129 -13.41 2.60 7.95
C LEU A 129 -14.65 2.73 7.06
N LEU A 130 -14.46 2.96 5.75
CA LEU A 130 -15.54 3.15 4.79
C LEU A 130 -16.21 1.84 4.38
N ASP A 131 -15.47 0.73 4.31
CA ASP A 131 -16.02 -0.57 3.91
C ASP A 131 -16.87 -1.23 5.02
N ARG A 132 -16.64 -0.88 6.29
CA ARG A 132 -17.23 -1.58 7.45
C ARG A 132 -18.39 -0.86 8.12
N ALA A 133 -18.57 0.44 7.89
CA ALA A 133 -19.49 1.23 8.69
C ALA A 133 -20.35 2.19 7.85
N THR A 134 -21.64 2.23 8.17
CA THR A 134 -22.57 3.25 7.64
C THR A 134 -22.34 4.63 8.29
N ALA A 135 -21.77 4.64 9.50
CA ALA A 135 -21.31 5.83 10.20
C ALA A 135 -19.98 5.57 10.91
N ILE A 136 -19.03 6.48 10.75
CA ILE A 136 -17.68 6.37 11.31
C ILE A 136 -17.64 7.19 12.61
N PRO A 137 -17.26 6.61 13.76
CA PRO A 137 -17.04 7.37 14.99
C PRO A 137 -16.07 8.53 14.76
N ARG A 138 -16.37 9.72 15.32
CA ARG A 138 -15.41 10.81 15.31
C ARG A 138 -14.17 10.36 16.07
N CYS A 139 -12.99 10.49 15.46
CA CYS A 139 -11.77 9.98 16.06
C CYS A 139 -10.52 10.67 15.52
N THR A 140 -9.43 10.48 16.25
CA THR A 140 -8.07 10.78 15.80
C THR A 140 -7.26 9.51 15.90
N ILE A 141 -6.66 9.09 14.79
CA ILE A 141 -5.81 7.92 14.68
C ILE A 141 -4.42 8.42 14.35
N GLU A 142 -3.46 8.12 15.21
CA GLU A 142 -2.04 8.31 14.92
C GLU A 142 -1.42 6.91 14.84
N ASP A 143 -0.86 6.58 13.68
CA ASP A 143 -0.39 5.22 13.42
C ASP A 143 1.00 5.22 12.79
N TRP A 144 1.80 4.22 13.15
CA TRP A 144 3.10 3.91 12.57
C TRP A 144 3.42 2.44 12.88
N PRO A 145 4.22 1.77 12.04
CA PRO A 145 4.55 0.37 12.27
C PRO A 145 5.50 0.20 13.46
N ALA A 146 5.30 -0.87 14.23
CA ALA A 146 6.25 -1.27 15.27
C ALA A 146 7.50 -1.96 14.71
N LEU A 147 7.38 -2.58 13.53
CA LEU A 147 8.45 -3.27 12.82
C LEU A 147 8.60 -2.70 11.41
N ALA A 148 9.82 -2.33 11.04
CA ALA A 148 10.11 -1.81 9.71
C ALA A 148 9.84 -2.85 8.60
N LEU A 149 10.08 -4.14 8.87
CA LEU A 149 9.81 -5.24 7.96
C LEU A 149 8.67 -6.11 8.49
N ARG A 150 7.65 -6.28 7.65
CA ARG A 150 6.44 -7.06 7.95
C ARG A 150 6.25 -8.01 6.78
N GLY A 151 6.74 -9.23 6.96
CA GLY A 151 6.89 -10.23 5.90
C GLY A 151 5.73 -11.22 5.81
N PHE A 152 5.39 -11.58 4.58
CA PHE A 152 4.57 -12.74 4.25
C PHE A 152 5.38 -13.70 3.37
N TYR A 153 5.47 -14.95 3.79
CA TYR A 153 6.14 -16.00 3.03
C TYR A 153 5.12 -16.74 2.15
N PHE A 154 5.44 -16.89 0.87
CA PHE A 154 4.60 -17.55 -0.11
C PHE A 154 5.39 -18.61 -0.89
N ASP A 155 4.86 -19.82 -0.95
CA ASP A 155 5.54 -20.98 -1.53
C ASP A 155 4.98 -21.30 -2.92
N LEU A 156 5.83 -21.21 -3.95
CA LEU A 156 5.50 -21.52 -5.35
C LEU A 156 5.94 -22.93 -5.79
N THR A 157 6.34 -23.80 -4.87
CA THR A 157 6.95 -25.10 -5.18
C THR A 157 6.00 -26.16 -5.75
N ARG A 158 4.69 -25.94 -5.77
CA ARG A 158 3.72 -26.97 -6.22
C ARG A 158 2.89 -26.58 -7.43
N GLN A 159 2.47 -25.32 -7.49
CA GLN A 159 1.71 -24.78 -8.60
C GLN A 159 2.20 -23.37 -8.86
N VAL A 160 2.36 -23.03 -10.14
CA VAL A 160 2.72 -21.68 -10.56
C VAL A 160 1.44 -20.87 -10.75
N PRO A 161 1.10 -19.95 -9.84
CA PRO A 161 -0.05 -19.09 -10.01
C PRO A 161 0.21 -18.05 -11.09
N THR A 162 -0.85 -17.51 -11.68
CA THR A 162 -0.71 -16.39 -12.62
C THR A 162 -0.19 -15.14 -11.91
N THR A 163 0.45 -14.23 -12.65
CA THR A 163 0.87 -12.93 -12.10
C THR A 163 -0.30 -12.13 -11.55
N ASP A 164 -1.50 -12.25 -12.12
CA ASP A 164 -2.70 -11.62 -11.60
C ASP A 164 -3.12 -12.17 -10.23
N PHE A 165 -2.89 -13.45 -9.96
CA PHE A 165 -3.10 -13.99 -8.61
C PHE A 165 -2.08 -13.43 -7.62
N LEU A 166 -0.81 -13.32 -8.02
CA LEU A 166 0.22 -12.68 -7.18
C LEU A 166 -0.11 -11.21 -6.90
N ARG A 167 -0.63 -10.47 -7.89
CA ARG A 167 -1.12 -9.08 -7.71
C ARG A 167 -2.23 -9.00 -6.66
N ARG A 168 -3.19 -9.94 -6.68
CA ARG A 168 -4.24 -10.01 -5.64
C ARG A 168 -3.70 -10.32 -4.26
N ILE A 169 -2.63 -11.12 -4.14
CA ILE A 169 -1.94 -11.32 -2.85
C ILE A 169 -1.38 -9.98 -2.39
N VAL A 170 -0.62 -9.29 -3.24
CA VAL A 170 -0.03 -7.98 -2.92
C VAL A 170 -1.10 -6.97 -2.46
N ASP A 171 -2.24 -6.88 -3.15
CA ASP A 171 -3.36 -6.02 -2.74
C ASP A 171 -3.82 -6.33 -1.31
N ARG A 172 -3.98 -7.62 -0.98
CA ARG A 172 -4.40 -8.06 0.37
C ARG A 172 -3.34 -7.74 1.42
N LEU A 173 -2.06 -7.95 1.12
CA LEU A 173 -0.95 -7.64 2.01
C LEU A 173 -0.89 -6.14 2.29
N ALA A 174 -0.96 -5.32 1.25
CA ALA A 174 -0.96 -3.87 1.36
C ALA A 174 -2.15 -3.35 2.19
N ALA A 175 -3.35 -3.92 2.01
CA ALA A 175 -4.54 -3.56 2.77
C ALA A 175 -4.40 -3.76 4.29
N VAL A 176 -3.54 -4.69 4.72
CA VAL A 176 -3.19 -4.93 6.13
C VAL A 176 -1.78 -4.44 6.49
N LYS A 177 -1.22 -3.52 5.67
CA LYS A 177 0.07 -2.85 5.88
C LYS A 177 1.30 -3.78 5.91
N ILE A 178 1.21 -5.00 5.38
CA ILE A 178 2.38 -5.88 5.15
C ILE A 178 3.18 -5.31 3.97
N ASN A 179 4.51 -5.23 4.11
CA ASN A 179 5.38 -4.53 3.16
C ASN A 179 6.50 -5.41 2.58
N LEU A 180 6.55 -6.69 2.93
CA LEU A 180 7.50 -7.64 2.36
C LEU A 180 6.78 -8.92 1.96
N LEU A 181 6.96 -9.34 0.71
CA LEU A 181 6.49 -10.59 0.15
C LEU A 181 7.71 -11.43 -0.22
N MET A 182 8.01 -12.41 0.62
CA MET A 182 9.07 -13.39 0.37
C MET A 182 8.48 -14.55 -0.41
N ILE A 183 9.01 -14.81 -1.60
CA ILE A 183 8.49 -15.88 -2.45
C ILE A 183 9.57 -16.92 -2.64
N GLN A 184 9.28 -18.16 -2.23
CA GLN A 184 10.17 -19.28 -2.54
C GLN A 184 9.98 -19.65 -4.01
N TYR A 185 10.97 -19.26 -4.81
CA TYR A 185 11.07 -19.69 -6.20
C TYR A 185 11.97 -20.92 -6.29
N ARG A 186 11.77 -21.69 -7.35
CA ARG A 186 12.66 -22.78 -7.77
C ARG A 186 12.88 -22.68 -9.27
N GLU A 187 12.50 -23.70 -10.03
CA GLU A 187 12.54 -23.77 -11.49
C GLU A 187 11.65 -22.73 -12.19
N PHE A 188 10.78 -22.04 -11.45
CA PHE A 188 9.82 -21.05 -11.98
C PHE A 188 10.35 -19.61 -11.97
N PHE A 189 11.55 -19.38 -11.43
CA PHE A 189 12.19 -18.07 -11.52
C PHE A 189 12.75 -17.85 -12.94
N PRO A 190 12.66 -16.63 -13.51
CA PRO A 190 13.13 -16.35 -14.86
C PRO A 190 14.67 -16.22 -14.95
N TYR A 191 15.40 -17.31 -14.71
CA TYR A 191 16.86 -17.32 -14.79
C TYR A 191 17.37 -17.00 -16.20
N GLU A 192 18.57 -16.41 -16.27
CA GLU A 192 19.30 -16.15 -17.51
C GLU A 192 20.45 -17.13 -17.66
N GLY A 193 20.66 -17.69 -18.86
CA GLY A 193 21.84 -18.51 -19.16
C GLY A 193 21.82 -19.93 -18.57
N PHE A 194 20.77 -20.32 -17.85
CA PHE A 194 20.64 -21.65 -17.22
C PHE A 194 19.40 -22.41 -17.71
N PRO A 195 19.34 -22.82 -18.99
CA PRO A 195 18.15 -23.44 -19.58
C PRO A 195 17.78 -24.78 -18.93
N LEU A 196 18.73 -25.48 -18.30
CA LEU A 196 18.49 -26.74 -17.59
C LEU A 196 17.80 -26.56 -16.22
N ILE A 197 17.71 -25.33 -15.71
CA ILE A 197 17.08 -25.00 -14.42
C ILE A 197 15.67 -24.44 -14.63
N VAL A 198 15.43 -23.74 -15.73
CA VAL A 198 14.18 -23.03 -15.99
C VAL A 198 13.13 -24.00 -16.50
N SER A 199 12.00 -24.08 -15.79
CA SER A 199 10.82 -24.81 -16.26
C SER A 199 10.11 -24.06 -17.38
N GLU A 200 9.46 -24.79 -18.28
CA GLU A 200 8.54 -24.21 -19.27
C GLU A 200 7.39 -23.40 -18.64
N ALA A 201 7.01 -23.74 -17.40
CA ALA A 201 5.99 -23.03 -16.64
C ALA A 201 6.54 -21.79 -15.89
N ALA A 202 7.81 -21.45 -16.06
CA ALA A 202 8.40 -20.27 -15.43
C ALA A 202 7.78 -18.97 -15.95
N TYR A 203 7.77 -17.95 -15.09
CA TYR A 203 7.40 -16.61 -15.52
C TYR A 203 8.38 -16.10 -16.57
N THR A 204 7.91 -15.28 -17.49
CA THR A 204 8.81 -14.46 -18.31
C THR A 204 9.41 -13.34 -17.46
N ARG A 205 10.58 -12.82 -17.85
CA ARG A 205 11.17 -11.65 -17.17
C ARG A 205 10.26 -10.44 -17.18
N LYS A 206 9.54 -10.24 -18.28
CA LYS A 206 8.59 -9.12 -18.41
C LYS A 206 7.47 -9.25 -17.39
N GLU A 207 6.84 -10.42 -17.30
CA GLU A 207 5.80 -10.70 -16.31
C GLU A 207 6.30 -10.51 -14.88
N PHE A 208 7.50 -11.01 -14.59
CA PHE A 208 8.12 -10.86 -13.28
C PHE A 208 8.43 -9.40 -12.95
N ALA A 209 9.04 -8.65 -13.87
CA ALA A 209 9.33 -7.22 -13.69
C ALA A 209 8.05 -6.38 -13.53
N ASP A 210 7.01 -6.68 -14.31
CA ASP A 210 5.70 -6.03 -14.18
C ASP A 210 5.04 -6.32 -12.84
N PHE A 211 5.18 -7.55 -12.33
CA PHE A 211 4.72 -7.92 -11.00
C PHE A 211 5.49 -7.19 -9.89
N VAL A 212 6.82 -7.18 -9.95
CA VAL A 212 7.67 -6.47 -8.96
C VAL A 212 7.35 -4.98 -8.93
N ARG A 213 7.18 -4.35 -10.10
CA ARG A 213 6.76 -2.95 -10.21
C ARG A 213 5.39 -2.72 -9.59
N TYR A 214 4.42 -3.59 -9.88
CA TYR A 214 3.08 -3.52 -9.29
C TYR A 214 3.10 -3.61 -7.75
N ALA A 215 3.97 -4.47 -7.20
CA ALA A 215 4.17 -4.61 -5.76
C ALA A 215 4.83 -3.36 -5.15
N ALA A 216 5.84 -2.82 -5.81
CA ALA A 216 6.53 -1.60 -5.40
C ALA A 216 5.58 -0.38 -5.35
N GLU A 217 4.65 -0.25 -6.32
CA GLU A 217 3.61 0.78 -6.30
C GLU A 217 2.72 0.73 -5.04
N ARG A 218 2.68 -0.40 -4.32
CA ARG A 218 1.93 -0.60 -3.07
C ARG A 218 2.82 -0.68 -1.83
N HIS A 219 4.08 -0.27 -1.99
CA HIS A 219 5.13 -0.38 -0.97
C HIS A 219 5.35 -1.81 -0.45
N VAL A 220 5.08 -2.83 -1.28
CA VAL A 220 5.39 -4.22 -0.98
C VAL A 220 6.67 -4.60 -1.72
N GLN A 221 7.74 -4.83 -0.98
CA GLN A 221 8.98 -5.37 -1.52
C GLN A 221 8.81 -6.86 -1.84
N VAL A 222 9.22 -7.27 -3.04
CA VAL A 222 9.29 -8.69 -3.42
C VAL A 222 10.71 -9.19 -3.19
N ALA A 223 10.88 -10.16 -2.31
CA ALA A 223 12.15 -10.80 -2.04
C ALA A 223 12.13 -12.25 -2.55
N PRO A 224 12.94 -12.59 -3.58
CA PRO A 224 13.06 -13.97 -4.02
C PRO A 224 13.85 -14.79 -2.99
N LEU A 225 13.33 -15.95 -2.63
CA LEU A 225 14.01 -16.95 -1.84
C LEU A 225 14.31 -18.15 -2.73
N LEU A 226 15.59 -18.48 -2.86
CA LEU A 226 16.07 -19.64 -3.60
C LEU A 226 16.72 -20.61 -2.62
N GLN A 227 16.20 -21.84 -2.58
CA GLN A 227 16.81 -22.91 -1.81
C GLN A 227 18.11 -23.35 -2.48
N SER A 228 19.19 -23.42 -1.72
CA SER A 228 20.52 -23.71 -2.27
C SER A 228 20.76 -25.21 -2.47
N LEU A 229 20.76 -26.00 -1.39
CA LEU A 229 21.17 -27.42 -1.44
C LEU A 229 20.01 -28.42 -1.34
N SER A 230 18.86 -28.00 -0.83
CA SER A 230 17.67 -28.84 -0.69
C SER A 230 16.66 -28.56 -1.81
N PHE A 231 15.78 -29.51 -2.09
CA PHE A 231 14.71 -29.40 -3.10
C PHE A 231 15.19 -29.17 -4.54
N GLN A 232 16.28 -29.86 -4.93
CA GLN A 232 16.91 -29.73 -6.25
C GLN A 232 16.46 -30.82 -7.23
N GLU A 233 15.31 -31.47 -6.99
CA GLU A 233 14.87 -32.63 -7.77
C GLU A 233 14.68 -32.30 -9.25
N HIS A 234 14.27 -31.06 -9.57
CA HIS A 234 14.13 -30.60 -10.94
C HIS A 234 15.48 -30.58 -11.68
N ILE A 235 16.48 -29.91 -11.09
CA ILE A 235 17.82 -29.75 -11.68
C ILE A 235 18.50 -31.12 -11.78
N LEU A 236 18.43 -31.91 -10.72
CA LEU A 236 19.10 -33.21 -10.66
C LEU A 236 18.56 -34.22 -11.67
N ARG A 237 17.37 -34.03 -12.26
CA ARG A 237 16.87 -34.87 -13.36
C ARG A 237 17.69 -34.74 -14.64
N ALA A 238 18.36 -33.61 -14.88
CA ALA A 238 19.12 -33.41 -16.10
C ALA A 238 20.32 -34.37 -16.16
N GLN A 239 20.56 -34.96 -17.33
CA GLN A 239 21.64 -35.93 -17.51
C GLN A 239 23.03 -35.34 -17.24
N ALA A 240 23.21 -34.05 -17.52
CA ALA A 240 24.43 -33.30 -17.22
C ALA A 240 24.82 -33.37 -15.72
N TYR A 241 23.83 -33.54 -14.83
CA TYR A 241 24.02 -33.61 -13.38
C TYR A 241 23.84 -35.03 -12.81
N ALA A 242 23.89 -36.07 -13.64
CA ALA A 242 23.73 -37.45 -13.18
C ALA A 242 24.79 -37.88 -12.16
N HIS A 243 25.99 -37.31 -12.21
CA HIS A 243 27.08 -37.57 -11.27
C HIS A 243 26.85 -37.01 -9.85
N LEU A 244 25.78 -36.22 -9.65
CA LEU A 244 25.40 -35.62 -8.36
C LEU A 244 24.25 -36.36 -7.67
N ARG A 245 23.78 -37.48 -8.23
CA ARG A 245 22.66 -38.30 -7.70
C ARG A 245 23.15 -39.51 -6.93
#